data_AF-A0A2E2T1A5-F1
#
_entry.id   AF-A0A2E2T1A5-F1
#
_cell.length_a   1.000
_cell.length_b   1.000
_cell.length_c   1.000
_cell.angle_alpha   90.00
_cell.angle_beta   90.00
_cell.angle_gamma   90.00
#
_symmetry.space_group_name_H-M   'P 1'
#
loop_
_entity.id
_entity.type
_entity.pdbx_description
1 polymer ?
#
loop_
_entity_poly.entity_id
_entity_poly.type
_entity_poly.pdbx_seq_one_letter_code
_entity_poly.pdbx_strand_id
1 'polypeptide(L)'
;MHRFAKPSVFLKLTGAMMPWMVALTVILTVVGLYLALIGSPVDYQQGNTVRIMYIHVPAAWMGLFCYVGMALCGAMSLIWKHPLADICARATAPVGATFTALTLITGSLWGEPMWGTWWVWDARLTSMLILLFLYLGYIALVNAFDDPERGSKAGSALALVGVVNVPIVKFSVDWWNTLHQPASVARMGGPSIDPSMLAPLLIMAFAFTGYYFIILVLRVRLELNQRRIRALQLSGLFDERAAANGDDDALAYDQGHNAGAGK
;
A
#
# COMPACT_ATOMS: atom_id res chain seq x y z
N MET A 1 17.09 9.54 -17.79
CA MET A 1 16.17 8.93 -16.78
C MET A 1 14.96 9.80 -16.40
N HIS A 2 14.78 11.03 -16.91
CA HIS A 2 13.65 11.92 -16.55
C HIS A 2 12.30 11.66 -17.26
N ARG A 3 12.20 10.69 -18.18
CA ARG A 3 10.99 10.51 -19.02
C ARG A 3 9.80 9.94 -18.23
N PHE A 4 10.04 9.06 -17.25
CA PHE A 4 8.99 8.43 -16.42
C PHE A 4 8.59 9.25 -15.20
N ALA A 5 9.37 10.26 -14.83
CA ALA A 5 9.03 11.20 -13.76
C ALA A 5 7.93 12.19 -14.16
N LYS A 6 7.60 12.29 -15.46
CA LYS A 6 6.48 13.11 -15.95
C LYS A 6 5.15 12.41 -15.63
N PRO A 7 4.24 13.03 -14.85
CA PRO A 7 2.95 12.42 -14.47
C PRO A 7 2.14 11.93 -15.68
N SER A 8 2.14 12.67 -16.79
CA SER A 8 1.42 12.30 -18.01
C SER A 8 1.93 11.03 -18.69
N VAL A 9 3.24 10.76 -18.63
CA VAL A 9 3.83 9.52 -19.17
C VAL A 9 3.53 8.34 -18.26
N PHE A 10 3.62 8.54 -16.94
CA PHE A 10 3.24 7.54 -15.94
C PHE A 10 1.78 7.12 -16.11
N LEU A 11 0.86 8.08 -16.26
CA LEU A 11 -0.57 7.81 -16.45
C LEU A 11 -0.86 7.01 -17.73
N LYS A 12 -0.21 7.34 -18.86
CA LYS A 12 -0.37 6.61 -20.12
C LYS A 12 0.15 5.17 -20.02
N LEU A 13 1.37 4.99 -19.51
CA LEU A 13 1.99 3.67 -19.39
C LEU A 13 1.20 2.77 -18.45
N THR A 14 0.89 3.27 -17.25
CA THR A 14 0.09 2.50 -16.30
C THR A 14 -1.31 2.22 -16.84
N GLY A 15 -1.85 3.08 -17.71
CA GLY A 15 -3.18 2.89 -18.32
C GLY A 15 -3.23 1.64 -19.18
N ALA A 16 -2.23 1.48 -20.05
CA ALA A 16 -2.12 0.33 -20.93
C ALA A 16 -1.79 -0.98 -20.18
N MET A 17 -0.96 -0.91 -19.14
CA MET A 17 -0.55 -2.08 -18.36
C MET A 17 -1.61 -2.54 -17.34
N MET A 18 -2.50 -1.64 -16.91
CA MET A 18 -3.46 -1.91 -15.84
C MET A 18 -4.33 -3.17 -16.07
N PRO A 19 -5.02 -3.35 -17.21
CA PRO A 19 -5.91 -4.49 -17.39
C PRO A 19 -5.15 -5.83 -17.33
N TRP A 20 -3.94 -5.89 -17.86
CA TRP A 20 -3.09 -7.08 -17.82
C TRP A 20 -2.60 -7.40 -16.41
N MET A 21 -2.17 -6.38 -15.66
CA MET A 21 -1.78 -6.54 -14.25
C MET A 21 -2.97 -7.02 -13.40
N VAL A 22 -4.17 -6.47 -13.62
CA VAL A 22 -5.39 -6.89 -12.93
C VAL A 22 -5.74 -8.33 -13.29
N ALA A 23 -5.79 -8.67 -14.57
CA ALA A 23 -6.11 -10.03 -15.02
C ALA A 23 -5.15 -11.06 -14.42
N LEU A 24 -3.84 -10.81 -14.52
CA LEU A 24 -2.83 -11.69 -13.93
C LEU A 24 -2.99 -11.81 -12.42
N THR A 25 -3.21 -10.70 -11.71
CA THR A 25 -3.38 -10.72 -10.25
C THR A 25 -4.64 -11.49 -9.84
N VAL A 26 -5.75 -11.32 -10.56
CA VAL A 26 -6.99 -12.07 -10.31
C VAL A 26 -6.76 -13.56 -10.53
N ILE A 27 -6.10 -13.95 -11.62
CA ILE A 27 -5.78 -15.36 -11.90
C ILE A 27 -4.90 -15.92 -10.77
N LEU A 28 -3.81 -15.24 -10.40
CA LEU A 28 -2.92 -15.67 -9.33
C LEU A 28 -3.66 -15.76 -7.99
N THR A 29 -4.58 -14.85 -7.70
CA THR A 29 -5.37 -14.87 -6.47
C THR A 29 -6.31 -16.07 -6.44
N VAL A 30 -7.06 -16.32 -7.53
CA VAL A 30 -7.99 -17.45 -7.60
C VAL A 30 -7.26 -18.78 -7.54
N VAL A 31 -6.20 -18.95 -8.35
CA VAL A 31 -5.38 -20.17 -8.36
C VAL A 31 -4.68 -20.35 -7.02
N GLY A 32 -4.09 -19.28 -6.48
CA GLY A 32 -3.41 -19.30 -5.19
C GLY A 32 -4.33 -19.67 -4.04
N LEU A 33 -5.55 -19.12 -3.98
CA LEU A 33 -6.53 -19.48 -2.96
C LEU A 33 -7.02 -20.91 -3.11
N TYR A 34 -7.28 -21.38 -4.33
CA TYR A 34 -7.64 -22.78 -4.57
C TYR A 34 -6.53 -23.73 -4.08
N LEU A 35 -5.28 -23.45 -4.44
CA LEU A 35 -4.15 -24.25 -4.01
C LEU A 35 -3.91 -24.14 -2.50
N ALA A 36 -4.05 -22.96 -1.90
CA ALA A 36 -3.87 -22.76 -0.46
C ALA A 36 -4.94 -23.49 0.37
N LEU A 37 -6.21 -23.38 -0.02
CA LEU A 37 -7.35 -23.84 0.79
C LEU A 37 -7.79 -25.27 0.47
N ILE A 38 -7.48 -25.78 -0.72
CA ILE A 38 -7.89 -27.12 -1.15
C ILE A 38 -6.66 -27.94 -1.56
N GLY A 39 -5.84 -27.43 -2.50
CA GLY A 39 -4.77 -28.20 -3.13
C GLY A 39 -3.57 -28.55 -2.24
N SER A 40 -3.28 -27.73 -1.22
CA SER A 40 -2.17 -27.95 -0.30
C SER A 40 -2.43 -29.17 0.57
N PRO A 41 -1.42 -30.04 0.77
CA PRO A 41 -1.52 -31.09 1.75
C PRO A 41 -1.65 -30.51 3.16
N VAL A 42 -2.15 -31.36 4.06
CA VAL A 42 -2.21 -31.10 5.50
C VAL A 42 -0.79 -31.25 6.06
N ASP A 43 -0.35 -30.31 6.90
CA ASP A 43 0.96 -30.41 7.54
C ASP A 43 0.94 -31.47 8.65
N TYR A 44 2.03 -32.21 8.80
CA TYR A 44 2.12 -33.29 9.79
C TYR A 44 2.00 -32.79 11.24
N GLN A 45 2.54 -31.61 11.55
CA GLN A 45 2.49 -31.03 12.90
C GLN A 45 1.31 -30.08 13.08
N GLN A 46 1.03 -29.25 12.07
CA GLN A 46 0.06 -28.16 12.17
C GLN A 46 -1.34 -28.54 11.68
N GLY A 47 -1.50 -29.71 11.06
CA GLY A 47 -2.78 -30.11 10.49
C GLY A 47 -3.25 -29.10 9.42
N ASN A 48 -4.55 -28.78 9.43
CA ASN A 48 -5.13 -27.80 8.50
C ASN A 48 -4.78 -26.34 8.85
N THR A 49 -4.22 -26.06 10.02
CA THR A 49 -3.90 -24.68 10.42
C THR A 49 -2.77 -24.08 9.58
N VAL A 50 -1.93 -24.94 8.96
CA VAL A 50 -0.91 -24.52 7.98
C VAL A 50 -1.49 -23.67 6.84
N ARG A 51 -2.78 -23.83 6.52
CA ARG A 51 -3.43 -23.05 5.46
C ARG A 51 -3.45 -21.55 5.75
N ILE A 52 -3.40 -21.15 7.03
CA ILE A 52 -3.30 -19.73 7.44
C ILE A 52 -1.98 -19.11 6.94
N MET A 53 -0.91 -19.90 6.86
CA MET A 53 0.40 -19.50 6.35
C MET A 53 0.32 -18.80 5.00
N TYR A 54 -0.52 -19.31 4.09
CA TYR A 54 -0.66 -18.80 2.72
C TYR A 54 -1.22 -17.39 2.63
N ILE A 55 -1.80 -16.88 3.71
CA ILE A 55 -2.25 -15.49 3.83
C ILE A 55 -1.31 -14.72 4.76
N HIS A 56 -0.99 -15.29 5.92
CA HIS A 56 -0.19 -14.67 6.95
C HIS A 56 1.22 -14.30 6.47
N VAL A 57 1.94 -15.25 5.87
CA VAL A 57 3.34 -15.04 5.48
C VAL A 57 3.47 -14.03 4.33
N PRO A 58 2.67 -14.10 3.24
CA PRO A 58 2.65 -13.05 2.23
C PRO A 58 2.27 -11.68 2.79
N ALA A 59 1.28 -11.60 3.70
CA ALA A 59 0.92 -10.35 4.36
C ALA A 59 2.11 -9.78 5.17
N ALA A 60 2.83 -10.62 5.90
CA ALA A 60 3.99 -10.22 6.70
C ALA A 60 5.10 -9.63 5.81
N TRP A 61 5.40 -10.31 4.70
CA TRP A 61 6.38 -9.83 3.72
C TRP A 61 5.97 -8.49 3.12
N MET A 62 4.69 -8.35 2.74
CA MET A 62 4.19 -7.10 2.18
C MET A 62 4.19 -5.96 3.20
N GLY A 63 3.85 -6.22 4.48
CA GLY A 63 3.93 -5.22 5.54
C GLY A 63 5.34 -4.63 5.68
N LEU A 64 6.38 -5.47 5.64
CA LEU A 64 7.78 -5.05 5.68
C LEU A 64 8.23 -4.38 4.37
N PHE A 65 7.91 -4.98 3.22
CA PHE A 65 8.28 -4.48 1.90
C PHE A 65 7.71 -3.07 1.65
N CYS A 66 6.43 -2.85 1.95
CA CYS A 66 5.79 -1.55 1.82
C CYS A 66 6.47 -0.50 2.72
N TYR A 67 6.95 -0.88 3.91
CA TYR A 67 7.56 0.07 4.85
C TYR A 67 8.93 0.50 4.34
N VAL A 68 9.73 -0.46 3.85
CA VAL A 68 11.00 -0.16 3.16
C VAL A 68 10.75 0.73 1.94
N GLY A 69 9.76 0.40 1.10
CA GLY A 69 9.38 1.23 -0.05
C GLY A 69 8.99 2.65 0.34
N MET A 70 8.23 2.81 1.42
CA MET A 70 7.85 4.11 1.98
C MET A 70 9.06 4.88 2.51
N ALA A 71 9.99 4.24 3.22
CA ALA A 71 11.22 4.85 3.69
C ALA A 71 12.15 5.28 2.55
N LEU A 72 12.28 4.46 1.50
CA LEU A 72 13.02 4.82 0.28
C LEU A 72 12.40 6.00 -0.44
N CYS A 73 11.07 6.04 -0.56
CA CYS A 73 10.37 7.21 -1.09
C CYS A 73 10.60 8.46 -0.20
N GLY A 74 10.58 8.32 1.12
CA GLY A 74 10.93 9.39 2.05
C GLY A 74 12.36 9.90 1.84
N ALA A 75 13.34 9.01 1.71
CA ALA A 75 14.72 9.35 1.36
C ALA A 75 14.78 10.13 0.05
N MET A 76 14.09 9.63 -0.98
CA MET A 76 14.09 10.27 -2.30
C MET A 76 13.44 11.66 -2.30
N SER A 77 12.41 11.84 -1.48
CA SER A 77 11.75 13.13 -1.28
C SER A 77 12.68 14.13 -0.59
N LEU A 78 13.40 13.71 0.47
CA LEU A 78 14.28 14.60 1.22
C LEU A 78 15.59 14.93 0.50
N ILE A 79 16.24 13.94 -0.12
CA ILE A 79 17.57 14.08 -0.73
C ILE A 79 17.48 14.71 -2.12
N TRP A 80 16.61 14.17 -2.98
CA TRP A 80 16.53 14.58 -4.40
C TRP A 80 15.31 15.43 -4.72
N LYS A 81 14.43 15.72 -3.75
CA LYS A 81 13.17 16.43 -3.98
C LYS A 81 12.36 15.81 -5.12
N HIS A 82 12.34 14.47 -5.18
CA HIS A 82 11.75 13.75 -6.30
C HIS A 82 10.22 13.97 -6.34
N PRO A 83 9.67 14.43 -7.49
CA PRO A 83 8.30 14.98 -7.55
C PRO A 83 7.18 13.97 -7.27
N LEU A 84 7.47 12.67 -7.42
CA LEU A 84 6.50 11.59 -7.15
C LEU A 84 6.77 10.84 -5.85
N ALA A 85 7.89 11.09 -5.17
CA ALA A 85 8.30 10.23 -4.06
C ALA A 85 7.35 10.37 -2.85
N ASP A 86 7.00 11.59 -2.47
CA ASP A 86 5.98 11.87 -1.46
C ASP A 86 4.62 11.22 -1.80
N ILE A 87 4.20 11.34 -3.06
CA ILE A 87 2.93 10.77 -3.55
C ILE A 87 2.93 9.25 -3.40
N CYS A 88 4.01 8.59 -3.81
CA CYS A 88 4.18 7.15 -3.66
C CYS A 88 4.18 6.74 -2.19
N ALA A 89 4.89 7.45 -1.32
CA ALA A 89 4.92 7.16 0.11
C ALA A 89 3.52 7.28 0.76
N ARG A 90 2.79 8.36 0.47
CA ARG A 90 1.39 8.58 0.87
C ARG A 90 0.45 7.48 0.36
N ALA A 91 0.62 7.07 -0.89
CA ALA A 91 -0.18 6.02 -1.50
C ALA A 91 0.11 4.62 -0.91
N THR A 92 1.37 4.34 -0.58
CA THR A 92 1.82 3.06 0.00
C THR A 92 1.35 2.88 1.44
N ALA A 93 1.37 3.93 2.26
CA ALA A 93 1.21 3.80 3.72
C ALA A 93 -0.08 3.07 4.15
N PRO A 94 -1.28 3.37 3.61
CA PRO A 94 -2.50 2.65 4.01
C PRO A 94 -2.52 1.19 3.57
N VAL A 95 -1.87 0.88 2.43
CA VAL A 95 -1.79 -0.50 1.93
C VAL A 95 -0.85 -1.33 2.81
N GLY A 96 0.31 -0.77 3.16
CA GLY A 96 1.24 -1.40 4.11
C GLY A 96 0.64 -1.58 5.51
N ALA A 97 -0.11 -0.59 6.00
CA ALA A 97 -0.86 -0.68 7.25
C ALA A 97 -1.85 -1.86 7.23
N THR A 98 -2.58 -2.02 6.12
CA THR A 98 -3.56 -3.10 5.95
C THR A 98 -2.90 -4.47 5.96
N PHE A 99 -1.77 -4.65 5.25
CA PHE A 99 -1.02 -5.91 5.29
C PHE A 99 -0.46 -6.20 6.68
N THR A 100 0.02 -5.19 7.40
CA THR A 100 0.53 -5.34 8.76
C THR A 100 -0.58 -5.74 9.73
N ALA A 101 -1.74 -5.09 9.65
CA ALA A 101 -2.92 -5.45 10.43
C ALA A 101 -3.40 -6.88 10.10
N LEU A 102 -3.48 -7.24 8.82
CA LEU A 102 -3.82 -8.60 8.38
C LEU A 102 -2.84 -9.63 8.94
N THR A 103 -1.54 -9.30 8.99
CA THR A 103 -0.51 -10.17 9.58
C THR A 103 -0.74 -10.38 11.06
N LEU A 104 -1.03 -9.32 11.82
CA LEU A 104 -1.31 -9.42 13.26
C LEU A 104 -2.57 -10.24 13.54
N ILE A 105 -3.65 -10.01 12.79
CA ILE A 105 -4.92 -10.75 12.93
C ILE A 105 -4.72 -12.23 12.60
N THR A 106 -4.15 -12.53 11.44
CA THR A 106 -3.92 -13.92 11.02
C THR A 106 -2.87 -14.62 11.86
N GLY A 107 -1.87 -13.89 12.38
CA GLY A 107 -0.88 -14.42 13.30
C GLY A 107 -1.50 -14.80 14.64
N SER A 108 -2.43 -13.99 15.14
CA SER A 108 -3.19 -14.30 16.36
C SER A 108 -4.06 -15.54 16.20
N LEU A 109 -4.78 -15.64 15.06
CA LEU A 109 -5.59 -16.83 14.70
C LEU A 109 -4.74 -18.10 14.55
N TRP A 110 -3.50 -17.96 14.10
CA TRP A 110 -2.57 -19.09 13.98
C TRP A 110 -1.91 -19.44 15.32
N GLY A 111 -1.68 -18.45 16.18
CA GLY A 111 -1.03 -18.65 17.47
C GLY A 111 -1.85 -19.48 18.45
N GLU A 112 -3.17 -19.32 18.48
CA GLU A 112 -4.05 -20.07 19.39
C GLU A 112 -3.91 -21.60 19.24
N PRO A 113 -4.07 -22.20 18.05
CA PRO A 113 -3.96 -23.65 17.91
C PRO A 113 -2.52 -24.15 18.01
N MET A 114 -1.52 -23.31 17.70
CA MET A 114 -0.11 -23.72 17.70
C MET A 114 0.54 -23.65 19.08
N TRP A 115 0.15 -22.67 19.90
CA TRP A 115 0.83 -22.36 21.16
C TRP A 115 -0.13 -22.15 22.34
N GLY A 116 -1.43 -22.32 22.14
CA GLY A 116 -2.45 -22.14 23.18
C GLY A 116 -2.71 -20.67 23.56
N THR A 117 -2.24 -19.71 22.77
CA THR A 117 -2.44 -18.28 23.04
C THR A 117 -2.54 -17.44 21.77
N TRP A 118 -3.42 -16.44 21.81
CA TRP A 118 -3.65 -15.46 20.75
C TRP A 118 -2.55 -14.41 20.66
N TRP A 119 -1.81 -14.18 21.76
CA TRP A 119 -0.81 -13.14 21.85
C TRP A 119 0.26 -13.46 22.89
N VAL A 120 1.50 -13.12 22.57
CA VAL A 120 2.61 -13.03 23.52
C VAL A 120 3.39 -11.76 23.25
N TRP A 121 3.96 -11.17 24.29
CA TRP A 121 4.77 -9.95 24.19
C TRP A 121 6.22 -10.27 23.80
N ASP A 122 6.40 -11.05 22.73
CA ASP A 122 7.73 -11.37 22.21
C ASP A 122 8.24 -10.30 21.24
N ALA A 123 9.52 -10.40 20.88
CA ALA A 123 10.17 -9.43 20.01
C ALA A 123 9.49 -9.33 18.63
N ARG A 124 8.95 -10.42 18.06
CA ARG A 124 8.36 -10.42 16.72
C ARG A 124 6.98 -9.75 16.70
N LEU A 125 6.09 -10.18 17.57
CA LEU A 125 4.72 -9.64 17.64
C LEU A 125 4.75 -8.18 18.06
N THR A 126 5.58 -7.85 19.05
CA THR A 126 5.71 -6.46 19.52
C THR A 126 6.28 -5.57 18.41
N SER A 127 7.32 -5.99 17.70
CA SER A 127 7.88 -5.18 16.60
C SER A 127 6.92 -5.08 15.39
N MET A 128 6.11 -6.10 15.10
CA MET A 128 5.06 -6.00 14.08
C MET A 128 3.92 -5.06 14.50
N LEU A 129 3.55 -5.04 15.78
CA LEU A 129 2.60 -4.06 16.31
C LEU A 129 3.15 -2.63 16.23
N ILE A 130 4.42 -2.45 16.60
CA ILE A 130 5.12 -1.17 16.44
C ILE A 130 5.13 -0.76 14.96
N LEU A 131 5.34 -1.69 14.02
CA LEU A 131 5.28 -1.39 12.58
C LEU A 131 3.89 -0.86 12.18
N LEU A 132 2.81 -1.45 12.70
CA LEU A 132 1.45 -0.95 12.46
C LEU A 132 1.29 0.48 12.98
N PHE A 133 1.75 0.76 14.20
CA PHE A 133 1.69 2.11 14.76
C PHE A 133 2.56 3.11 14.01
N LEU A 134 3.71 2.68 13.47
CA LEU A 134 4.54 3.53 12.61
C LEU A 134 3.80 3.90 11.31
N TYR A 135 3.07 2.96 10.70
CA TYR A 135 2.21 3.26 9.55
C TYR A 135 1.09 4.25 9.91
N LEU A 136 0.37 4.01 11.00
CA LEU A 136 -0.71 4.90 11.44
C LEU A 136 -0.17 6.28 11.81
N GLY A 137 0.98 6.34 12.49
CA GLY A 137 1.70 7.56 12.81
C GLY A 137 2.13 8.32 11.55
N TYR A 138 2.64 7.63 10.53
CA TYR A 138 2.94 8.25 9.24
C TYR A 138 1.68 8.86 8.61
N ILE A 139 0.58 8.10 8.52
CA ILE A 139 -0.67 8.57 7.93
C ILE A 139 -1.22 9.79 8.68
N ALA A 140 -1.20 9.76 10.02
CA ALA A 140 -1.64 10.88 10.84
C ALA A 140 -0.76 12.12 10.62
N LEU A 141 0.57 11.95 10.73
CA LEU A 141 1.54 13.04 10.67
C LEU A 141 1.52 13.77 9.32
N VAL A 142 1.37 13.01 8.24
CA VAL A 142 1.38 13.51 6.86
C VAL A 142 0.11 14.28 6.49
N ASN A 143 -0.96 14.10 7.27
CA ASN A 143 -2.24 14.80 7.14
C ASN A 143 -2.51 15.83 8.26
N ALA A 144 -1.60 15.96 9.24
CA ALA A 144 -1.77 16.86 10.40
C ALA A 144 -1.36 18.32 10.12
N PHE A 145 -0.68 18.59 9.00
CA PHE A 145 -0.20 19.93 8.65
C PHE A 145 -1.01 20.52 7.51
N ASP A 146 -1.35 21.82 7.61
CA ASP A 146 -1.97 22.57 6.52
C ASP A 146 -1.03 22.71 5.32
N ASP A 147 0.27 22.88 5.58
CA ASP A 147 1.32 22.87 4.57
C ASP A 147 1.69 21.41 4.21
N PRO A 148 1.35 20.94 2.99
CA PRO A 148 1.63 19.57 2.57
C PRO A 148 3.12 19.24 2.51
N GLU A 149 3.99 20.22 2.29
CA GLU A 149 5.44 20.02 2.23
C GLU A 149 5.99 19.74 3.63
N ARG A 150 5.52 20.46 4.66
CA ARG A 150 5.88 20.18 6.06
C ARG A 150 5.41 18.80 6.48
N GLY A 151 4.17 18.43 6.15
CA GLY A 151 3.66 17.07 6.42
C GLY A 151 4.48 15.98 5.73
N SER A 152 4.87 16.20 4.47
CA SER A 152 5.71 15.26 3.72
C SER A 152 7.10 15.08 4.36
N LYS A 153 7.74 16.17 4.78
CA LYS A 153 9.05 16.14 5.45
C LYS A 153 8.97 15.39 6.78
N ALA A 154 7.96 15.69 7.59
CA ALA A 154 7.75 15.04 8.89
C ALA A 154 7.49 13.53 8.71
N GLY A 155 6.61 13.16 7.76
CA GLY A 155 6.38 11.75 7.42
C GLY A 155 7.62 11.03 6.91
N SER A 156 8.41 11.68 6.05
CA SER A 156 9.66 11.12 5.53
C SER A 156 10.67 10.86 6.65
N ALA A 157 10.80 11.77 7.61
CA ALA A 157 11.65 11.57 8.78
C ALA A 157 11.19 10.37 9.62
N LEU A 158 9.90 10.27 9.90
CA LEU A 158 9.34 9.12 10.64
C LEU A 158 9.57 7.79 9.90
N ALA A 159 9.34 7.76 8.58
CA ALA A 159 9.54 6.55 7.78
C ALA A 159 11.02 6.11 7.80
N LEU A 160 11.95 7.05 7.70
CA LEU A 160 13.40 6.77 7.74
C LEU A 160 13.86 6.26 9.11
N VAL A 161 13.40 6.86 10.21
CA VAL A 161 13.73 6.38 11.56
C VAL A 161 13.08 5.01 11.80
N GLY A 162 11.80 4.87 11.45
CA GLY A 162 11.05 3.64 11.66
C GLY A 162 11.54 2.46 10.82
N VAL A 163 12.31 2.67 9.75
CA VAL A 163 12.83 1.57 8.92
C VAL A 163 13.76 0.66 9.72
N VAL A 164 14.35 1.16 10.81
CA VAL A 164 15.15 0.38 11.77
C VAL A 164 14.32 -0.73 12.42
N ASN A 165 13.00 -0.60 12.51
CA ASN A 165 12.13 -1.65 13.01
C ASN A 165 12.02 -2.86 12.06
N VAL A 166 12.25 -2.68 10.75
CA VAL A 166 12.19 -3.75 9.75
C VAL A 166 13.20 -4.88 10.02
N PRO A 167 14.51 -4.62 10.22
CA PRO A 167 15.46 -5.67 10.59
C PRO A 167 15.14 -6.27 11.96
N ILE A 168 14.61 -5.49 12.91
CA ILE A 168 14.17 -6.02 14.21
C ILE A 168 13.10 -7.09 14.01
N VAL A 169 12.05 -6.83 13.21
CA VAL A 169 11.02 -7.84 12.89
C VAL A 169 11.63 -9.05 12.19
N LYS A 170 12.48 -8.82 11.20
CA LYS A 170 13.02 -9.89 10.35
C LYS A 170 13.89 -10.86 11.16
N PHE A 171 14.82 -10.33 11.93
CA PHE A 171 15.82 -11.09 12.69
C PHE A 171 15.39 -11.37 14.14
N SER A 172 14.18 -10.98 14.55
CA SER A 172 13.68 -11.18 15.92
C SER A 172 13.76 -12.64 16.39
N VAL A 173 13.59 -13.60 15.48
CA VAL A 173 13.68 -15.05 15.78
C VAL A 173 15.10 -15.55 15.96
N ASP A 174 16.07 -14.85 15.39
CA ASP A 174 17.48 -15.20 15.49
C ASP A 174 18.11 -14.53 16.73
N TRP A 175 17.61 -13.35 17.11
CA TRP A 175 18.15 -12.54 18.21
C TRP A 175 17.53 -12.86 19.58
N TRP A 176 16.29 -13.33 19.64
CA TRP A 176 15.59 -13.62 20.90
C TRP A 176 14.88 -14.96 20.91
N ASN A 177 14.67 -15.48 22.13
CA ASN A 177 13.78 -16.60 22.36
C ASN A 177 12.33 -16.18 22.07
N THR A 178 11.67 -16.89 21.15
CA THR A 178 10.31 -16.62 20.71
C THR A 178 9.61 -17.93 20.39
N LEU A 179 8.28 -17.94 20.48
CA LEU A 179 7.44 -19.05 20.01
C LEU A 179 7.48 -19.18 18.48
N HIS A 180 7.88 -18.12 17.78
CA HIS A 180 7.92 -18.10 16.33
C HIS A 180 9.04 -18.99 15.80
N GLN A 181 8.69 -19.87 14.88
CA GLN A 181 9.67 -20.71 14.21
C GLN A 181 10.61 -19.85 13.33
N PRO A 182 11.89 -20.25 13.19
CA PRO A 182 12.80 -19.63 12.23
C PRO A 182 12.24 -19.69 10.81
N ALA A 183 12.52 -18.70 9.97
CA ALA A 183 11.87 -18.55 8.66
C ALA A 183 12.11 -19.75 7.73
N SER A 184 11.10 -20.53 7.32
CA SER A 184 11.30 -21.78 6.54
C SER A 184 11.53 -21.61 5.03
N VAL A 185 11.36 -20.40 4.48
CA VAL A 185 11.41 -20.14 3.03
C VAL A 185 12.68 -19.40 2.60
N ALA A 186 13.03 -18.32 3.29
CA ALA A 186 14.20 -17.50 2.98
C ALA A 186 15.31 -17.74 4.02
N ARG A 187 16.00 -18.89 3.90
CA ARG A 187 17.19 -19.26 4.69
C ARG A 187 18.43 -19.32 3.79
N MET A 188 19.60 -19.10 4.38
CA MET A 188 20.89 -19.20 3.65
C MET A 188 21.16 -20.59 3.07
N GLY A 189 20.54 -21.65 3.60
CA GLY A 189 20.63 -23.03 3.09
C GLY A 189 19.53 -23.45 2.11
N GLY A 190 18.64 -22.53 1.69
CA GLY A 190 17.48 -22.83 0.86
C GLY A 190 16.18 -23.11 1.65
N PRO A 191 15.03 -23.25 0.96
CA PRO A 191 13.75 -23.51 1.62
C PRO A 191 13.74 -24.87 2.31
N SER A 192 13.28 -24.92 3.56
CA SER A 192 13.07 -26.18 4.28
C SER A 192 11.61 -26.65 4.27
N ILE A 193 10.75 -25.89 3.58
CA ILE A 193 9.33 -26.21 3.41
C ILE A 193 9.18 -27.19 2.25
N ASP A 194 8.23 -28.13 2.39
CA ASP A 194 7.92 -29.08 1.32
C ASP A 194 7.53 -28.34 0.02
N PRO A 195 8.05 -28.74 -1.16
CA PRO A 195 7.71 -28.10 -2.43
C PRO A 195 6.21 -28.00 -2.71
N SER A 196 5.41 -28.97 -2.24
CA SER A 196 3.95 -28.98 -2.37
C SER A 196 3.26 -27.85 -1.61
N MET A 197 3.88 -27.35 -0.54
CA MET A 197 3.42 -26.19 0.23
C MET A 197 4.14 -24.88 -0.21
N LEU A 198 5.34 -24.97 -0.77
CA LEU A 198 6.06 -23.79 -1.25
C LEU A 198 5.37 -23.13 -2.45
N ALA A 199 4.90 -23.92 -3.43
CA ALA A 199 4.30 -23.35 -4.65
C ALA A 199 3.03 -22.53 -4.38
N PRO A 200 2.03 -23.00 -3.59
CA PRO A 200 0.88 -22.18 -3.22
C PRO A 200 1.28 -20.90 -2.48
N LEU A 201 2.27 -20.98 -1.59
CA LEU A 201 2.78 -19.83 -0.84
C LEU A 201 3.38 -18.76 -1.76
N LEU A 202 4.21 -19.15 -2.72
CA LEU A 202 4.81 -18.21 -3.67
C LEU A 202 3.75 -17.61 -4.61
N ILE A 203 2.78 -18.40 -5.07
CA ILE A 203 1.67 -17.89 -5.90
C ILE A 203 0.88 -16.82 -5.13
N MET A 204 0.58 -17.05 -3.84
CA MET A 204 -0.08 -16.06 -3.00
C MET A 204 0.80 -14.84 -2.73
N ALA A 205 2.11 -15.00 -2.57
CA ALA A 205 3.05 -13.89 -2.46
C ALA A 205 3.06 -13.01 -3.73
N PHE A 206 3.05 -13.61 -4.92
CA PHE A 206 2.93 -12.87 -6.17
C PHE A 206 1.56 -12.22 -6.34
N ALA A 207 0.48 -12.88 -5.92
CA ALA A 207 -0.87 -12.30 -5.91
C ALA A 207 -0.94 -11.05 -5.02
N PHE A 208 -0.39 -11.11 -3.81
CA PHE A 208 -0.37 -9.98 -2.87
C PHE A 208 0.51 -8.83 -3.37
N THR A 209 1.64 -9.16 -4.00
CA THR A 209 2.51 -8.18 -4.66
C THR A 209 1.81 -7.49 -5.82
N GLY A 210 1.13 -8.26 -6.68
CA GLY A 210 0.32 -7.73 -7.78
C GLY A 210 -0.80 -6.81 -7.29
N TYR A 211 -1.53 -7.24 -6.26
CA TYR A 211 -2.55 -6.44 -5.59
C TYR A 211 -1.99 -5.12 -5.07
N TYR A 212 -0.85 -5.14 -4.38
CA TYR A 212 -0.18 -3.92 -3.91
C TYR A 212 0.11 -2.95 -5.06
N PHE A 213 0.72 -3.41 -6.15
CA PHE A 213 1.05 -2.51 -7.27
C PHE A 213 -0.20 -1.96 -7.96
N ILE A 214 -1.27 -2.75 -8.07
CA ILE A 214 -2.56 -2.26 -8.58
C ILE A 214 -3.08 -1.12 -7.70
N ILE A 215 -3.18 -1.35 -6.39
CA ILE A 215 -3.70 -0.33 -5.46
C ILE A 215 -2.78 0.88 -5.40
N LEU A 216 -1.46 0.69 -5.41
CA LEU A 216 -0.48 1.77 -5.46
C LEU A 216 -0.72 2.66 -6.67
N VAL A 217 -0.82 2.09 -7.87
CA VAL A 217 -1.08 2.86 -9.10
C VAL A 217 -2.40 3.62 -8.99
N LEU A 218 -3.47 2.98 -8.53
CA LEU A 218 -4.78 3.63 -8.36
C LEU A 218 -4.71 4.80 -7.37
N ARG A 219 -4.04 4.63 -6.23
CA ARG A 219 -3.89 5.68 -5.22
C ARG A 219 -2.99 6.83 -5.68
N VAL A 220 -1.89 6.53 -6.37
CA VAL A 220 -1.02 7.57 -6.98
C VAL A 220 -1.81 8.40 -8.00
N ARG A 221 -2.64 7.76 -8.83
CA ARG A 221 -3.52 8.46 -9.78
C ARG A 221 -4.53 9.36 -9.07
N LEU A 222 -5.15 8.85 -8.02
CA LEU A 222 -6.12 9.60 -7.22
C LEU A 222 -5.46 10.85 -6.61
N GLU A 223 -4.29 10.69 -5.99
CA GLU A 223 -3.53 11.79 -5.38
C GLU A 223 -3.11 12.85 -6.42
N LEU A 224 -2.60 12.41 -7.59
CA LEU A 224 -2.26 13.32 -8.68
C LEU A 224 -3.47 14.11 -9.19
N ASN A 225 -4.62 13.45 -9.34
CA ASN A 225 -5.85 14.09 -9.77
C ASN A 225 -6.36 15.09 -8.72
N GLN A 226 -6.29 14.75 -7.44
CA GLN A 226 -6.67 15.67 -6.34
C GLN A 226 -5.79 16.92 -6.32
N ARG A 227 -4.47 16.78 -6.49
CA ARG A 227 -3.56 17.93 -6.60
C ARG A 227 -3.87 18.80 -7.80
N ARG A 228 -4.21 18.19 -8.94
CA ARG A 228 -4.61 18.92 -10.16
C ARG A 228 -5.91 19.70 -9.95
N ILE A 229 -6.91 19.09 -9.32
CA ILE A 229 -8.18 19.75 -8.99
C ILE A 229 -7.93 20.95 -8.07
N ARG A 230 -7.13 20.77 -7.02
CA ARG A 230 -6.78 21.86 -6.08
C ARG A 230 -6.06 23.02 -6.77
N ALA A 231 -5.12 22.72 -7.68
CA ALA A 231 -4.42 23.74 -8.44
C ALA A 231 -5.38 24.54 -9.34
N LEU A 232 -6.36 23.88 -9.97
CA LEU A 232 -7.38 24.55 -10.80
C LEU A 232 -8.35 25.41 -9.98
N GLN A 233 -8.69 24.98 -8.76
CA GLN A 233 -9.50 25.77 -7.84
C GLN A 233 -8.77 27.05 -7.39
N LEU A 234 -7.48 26.93 -7.07
CA LEU A 234 -6.66 28.08 -6.66
C LEU A 234 -6.35 29.06 -7.79
N SER A 235 -6.37 28.61 -9.05
CA SER A 235 -6.12 29.49 -10.20
C SER A 235 -7.34 30.33 -10.62
N GLY A 236 -8.46 30.28 -9.89
CA GLY A 236 -9.68 31.04 -10.22
C GLY A 236 -10.40 30.58 -11.49
N LEU A 237 -9.94 29.50 -12.14
CA LEU A 237 -10.47 29.01 -13.43
C LEU A 237 -11.91 28.51 -13.33
N PHE A 238 -12.34 28.10 -12.13
CA PHE A 238 -13.75 27.77 -11.87
C PHE A 238 -14.61 29.02 -11.69
N ASP A 239 -14.06 30.08 -11.09
CA ASP A 239 -14.74 31.36 -10.88
C ASP A 239 -14.87 32.13 -12.20
N GLU A 240 -13.82 32.17 -13.03
CA GLU A 240 -13.87 32.77 -14.38
C GLU A 240 -14.88 32.07 -15.29
N ARG A 241 -15.00 30.75 -15.20
CA ARG A 241 -15.93 29.97 -16.04
C ARG A 241 -17.37 30.06 -15.54
N ALA A 242 -17.57 30.18 -14.22
CA ALA A 242 -18.87 30.47 -13.64
C ALA A 242 -19.33 31.90 -13.95
N ALA A 243 -18.42 32.88 -13.90
CA ALA A 243 -18.69 34.26 -14.30
C ALA A 243 -19.01 34.37 -15.80
N ALA A 244 -18.23 33.70 -16.67
CA ALA A 244 -18.48 33.69 -18.11
C ALA A 244 -19.83 33.05 -18.47
N ASN A 245 -20.21 31.95 -17.82
CA ASN A 245 -21.53 31.35 -18.03
C ASN A 245 -22.68 32.21 -17.46
N GLY A 246 -22.43 32.95 -16.37
CA GLY A 246 -23.41 33.89 -15.80
C GLY A 246 -23.64 35.13 -16.66
N ASP A 247 -22.60 35.64 -17.33
CA ASP A 247 -22.70 36.72 -18.30
C ASP A 247 -23.43 36.28 -19.59
N ASP A 248 -23.23 35.04 -20.06
CA ASP A 248 -23.98 34.49 -21.21
C ASP A 248 -25.49 34.36 -20.90
N ASP A 249 -25.86 33.92 -19.69
CA ASP A 249 -27.26 33.87 -19.25
C ASP A 249 -27.86 35.29 -19.07
N ALA A 250 -27.08 36.25 -18.59
CA ALA A 250 -27.50 37.65 -18.47
C ALA A 250 -27.68 38.34 -19.83
N LEU A 251 -26.78 38.07 -20.79
CA LEU A 251 -26.88 38.55 -22.17
C LEU A 251 -28.05 37.89 -22.92
N ALA A 252 -28.32 36.61 -22.67
CA ALA A 252 -29.48 35.91 -23.23
C ALA A 252 -30.81 36.44 -22.63
N TYR A 253 -30.84 36.77 -21.34
CA TYR A 253 -31.99 37.40 -20.69
C TYR A 253 -32.30 38.79 -21.27
N ASP A 254 -31.28 39.64 -21.46
CA ASP A 254 -31.45 41.01 -21.98
C ASP A 254 -31.83 41.04 -23.48
N GLN A 255 -31.31 40.12 -24.30
CA GLN A 255 -31.73 39.97 -25.69
C GLN A 255 -33.17 39.45 -25.84
N GLY A 256 -33.62 38.57 -24.94
CA GLY A 256 -35.00 38.08 -24.90
C GLY A 256 -36.01 39.13 -24.44
N HIS A 257 -35.62 40.03 -23.53
CA HIS A 257 -36.49 41.08 -22.99
C HIS A 257 -36.68 42.25 -23.98
N ASN A 258 -35.63 42.65 -24.69
CA ASN A 258 -35.68 43.77 -25.64
C ASN A 258 -36.30 43.41 -27.01
N ALA A 259 -36.39 42.13 -27.37
CA ALA A 259 -37.05 41.68 -28.60
C ALA A 259 -38.60 41.73 -28.54
N GLY A 260 -39.19 41.90 -27.35
CA GLY A 260 -40.65 41.94 -27.14
C GLY A 260 -41.28 43.34 -27.12
N ALA A 261 -40.49 44.42 -27.05
CA ALA A 261 -40.99 45.78 -26.81
C ALA A 261 -41.14 46.65 -28.09
N GLY A 262 -40.90 46.09 -29.27
CA GLY A 262 -40.95 46.80 -30.56
C GLY A 262 -42.01 46.26 -31.52
N LYS A 263 -43.28 46.25 -31.12
CA LYS A 263 -44.44 46.12 -32.02
C LYS A 263 -45.63 46.91 -31.50
#